data_AF-A0A177HCQ9-F1
#
_entry.id   AF-A0A177HCQ9-F1
#
_cell.length_a   1.000
_cell.length_b   1.000
_cell.length_c   1.000
_cell.angle_alpha   90.00
_cell.angle_beta   90.00
_cell.angle_gamma   90.00
#
_symmetry.space_group_name_H-M   'P 1'
#
loop_
_entity.id
_entity.type
_entity.pdbx_description
1 polymer ?
#
loop_
_entity_poly.entity_id
_entity_poly.type
_entity_poly.pdbx_seq_one_letter_code
_entity_poly.pdbx_strand_id
1 'polypeptide(L)'
;MKNLATAALLTCFPALVFAGGHGSLGGHGTGVTIDTHVMEGKTGGLVMQTTQDVWIWDNPPEGFPAASTATCNQYIAFGATPQPIGGTFVCRSVDPDGDVTLNTGAFQPDGSAMITSIAATGKWAAYVGASWIGKTTIQAGENGTVYTFTPTN
;
A
#
# COMPACT_ATOMS: atom_id res chain seq x y z
N MET A 1 -35.72 5.94 -5.33
CA MET A 1 -35.02 5.47 -4.11
C MET A 1 -34.68 4.01 -4.32
N LYS A 2 -33.42 3.69 -4.64
CA LYS A 2 -32.96 2.32 -4.86
C LYS A 2 -32.22 1.86 -3.61
N ASN A 3 -32.85 0.96 -2.87
CA ASN A 3 -32.35 0.38 -1.64
C ASN A 3 -31.23 -0.62 -1.98
N LEU A 4 -29.98 -0.27 -1.71
CA LEU A 4 -28.80 -1.15 -1.83
C LEU A 4 -28.44 -1.86 -0.51
N ALA A 5 -29.38 -1.96 0.42
CA ALA A 5 -29.13 -2.52 1.75
C ALA A 5 -29.88 -3.84 1.95
N THR A 6 -29.61 -4.86 1.13
CA THR A 6 -29.96 -6.24 1.52
C THR A 6 -29.07 -7.26 0.81
N ALA A 7 -28.51 -8.16 1.63
CA ALA A 7 -27.85 -9.43 1.28
C ALA A 7 -26.38 -9.39 0.85
N ALA A 8 -25.48 -9.43 1.84
CA ALA A 8 -24.30 -10.29 1.80
C ALA A 8 -23.77 -10.55 3.23
N LEU A 9 -24.56 -11.22 4.08
CA LEU A 9 -23.96 -12.13 5.07
C LEU A 9 -23.70 -13.46 4.34
N LEU A 10 -22.71 -13.46 3.46
CA LEU A 10 -22.08 -14.70 3.00
C LEU A 10 -20.72 -14.78 3.67
N THR A 11 -20.49 -15.88 4.36
CA THR A 11 -19.25 -16.28 5.02
C THR A 11 -18.02 -15.97 4.16
N CYS A 12 -17.31 -14.89 4.49
CA CYS A 12 -16.03 -14.54 3.90
C CYS A 12 -14.92 -15.48 4.41
N PHE A 13 -14.85 -16.68 3.84
CA PHE A 13 -13.56 -17.38 3.80
C PHE A 13 -12.84 -16.93 2.53
N PRO A 14 -11.65 -16.31 2.63
CA PRO A 14 -10.85 -16.04 1.44
C PRO A 14 -10.49 -17.38 0.80
N ALA A 15 -10.93 -17.59 -0.44
CA ALA A 15 -10.38 -18.66 -1.25
C ALA A 15 -8.88 -18.36 -1.43
N LEU A 16 -8.03 -19.27 -0.97
CA LEU A 16 -6.59 -19.20 -1.18
C LEU A 16 -6.32 -19.41 -2.68
N VAL A 17 -6.33 -18.32 -3.44
CA VAL A 17 -5.77 -18.29 -4.79
C VAL A 17 -4.26 -18.18 -4.60
N PHE A 18 -3.55 -19.25 -4.94
CA PHE A 18 -2.09 -19.21 -4.99
C PHE A 18 -1.66 -18.28 -6.12
N ALA A 19 -0.81 -17.29 -5.80
CA ALA A 19 -0.17 -16.40 -6.74
C ALA A 19 0.64 -17.22 -7.75
N GLY A 20 0.04 -17.54 -8.90
CA GLY A 20 0.71 -18.25 -9.97
C GLY A 20 1.77 -17.37 -10.61
N GLY A 21 3.02 -17.42 -10.16
CA GLY A 21 4.20 -16.96 -10.91
C GLY A 21 4.25 -15.48 -11.32
N HIS A 22 3.37 -14.61 -10.82
CA HIS A 22 3.28 -13.19 -11.21
C HIS A 22 4.32 -12.28 -10.53
N GLY A 23 5.41 -12.85 -9.99
CA GLY A 23 6.37 -12.14 -9.15
C GLY A 23 7.36 -11.20 -9.87
N SER A 24 7.08 -10.77 -11.10
CA SER A 24 7.99 -9.85 -11.82
C SER A 24 7.54 -8.39 -11.84
N LEU A 25 6.32 -8.07 -11.39
CA LEU A 25 5.80 -6.71 -11.50
C LEU A 25 6.43 -5.82 -10.43
N GLY A 26 7.31 -4.91 -10.83
CA GLY A 26 7.89 -3.89 -9.97
C GLY A 26 7.50 -2.49 -10.43
N GLY A 27 8.08 -1.48 -9.80
CA GLY A 27 7.83 -0.10 -10.18
C GLY A 27 8.39 0.92 -9.22
N HIS A 28 7.91 2.13 -9.39
CA HIS A 28 8.25 3.27 -8.57
C HIS A 28 7.02 4.13 -8.32
N GLY A 29 7.09 4.97 -7.31
CA GLY A 29 5.97 5.82 -6.96
C GLY A 29 6.39 7.07 -6.21
N THR A 30 5.41 7.94 -6.04
CA THR A 30 5.51 9.11 -5.19
C THR A 30 4.31 9.16 -4.28
N GLY A 31 4.52 9.56 -3.03
CA GLY A 31 3.47 9.80 -2.06
C GLY A 31 3.56 11.23 -1.55
N VAL A 32 2.41 11.90 -1.46
CA VAL A 32 2.28 13.21 -0.83
C VAL A 32 1.42 13.06 0.42
N THR A 33 1.97 13.43 1.57
CA THR A 33 1.21 13.51 2.82
C THR A 33 0.19 14.64 2.73
N ILE A 34 -1.08 14.28 2.84
CA ILE A 34 -2.22 15.22 2.78
C ILE A 34 -2.87 15.44 4.13
N ASP A 35 -2.61 14.56 5.09
CA ASP A 35 -3.12 14.68 6.46
C ASP A 35 -2.14 14.03 7.44
N THR A 36 -2.04 14.59 8.64
CA THR A 36 -1.21 14.08 9.71
C THR A 36 -1.89 14.28 11.04
N HIS A 37 -1.97 13.22 11.82
CA HIS A 37 -2.43 13.23 13.19
C HIS A 37 -1.38 12.61 14.10
N VAL A 38 -1.31 13.06 15.35
CA VAL A 38 -0.37 12.55 16.34
C VAL A 38 -1.13 12.14 17.59
N MET A 39 -0.92 10.91 18.04
CA MET A 39 -1.34 10.43 19.36
C MET A 39 -0.13 10.42 20.28
N GLU A 40 -0.12 11.35 21.23
CA GLU A 40 0.93 11.44 22.23
C GLU A 40 0.76 10.38 23.33
N GLY A 41 1.84 9.67 23.62
CA GLY A 41 1.98 8.78 24.76
C GLY A 41 2.99 9.33 25.77
N LYS A 42 3.05 8.72 26.96
CA LYS A 42 4.01 9.16 28.00
C LYS A 42 5.48 8.86 27.66
N THR A 43 5.73 7.91 26.77
CA THR A 43 7.06 7.36 26.46
C THR A 43 7.39 7.38 24.97
N GLY A 44 6.56 8.02 24.16
CA GLY A 44 6.61 7.98 22.71
C GLY A 44 5.26 8.39 22.12
N GLY A 45 5.12 8.29 20.79
CA GLY A 45 3.90 8.70 20.10
C GLY A 45 3.64 7.88 18.84
N LEU A 46 2.41 7.96 18.35
CA LEU A 46 2.01 7.42 17.06
C LEU A 46 1.72 8.58 16.11
N VAL A 47 2.44 8.60 14.99
CA VAL A 47 2.15 9.49 13.87
C VAL A 47 1.28 8.72 12.89
N MET A 48 0.09 9.23 12.62
CA MET A 48 -0.81 8.72 11.59
C MET A 48 -0.77 9.66 10.41
N GLN A 49 -0.47 9.14 9.22
CA GLN A 49 -0.44 9.93 7.99
C GLN A 49 -1.43 9.37 6.98
N THR A 50 -2.10 10.27 6.28
CA THR A 50 -2.77 9.91 5.03
C THR A 50 -1.95 10.45 3.87
N THR A 51 -1.60 9.59 2.93
CA THR A 51 -0.90 9.96 1.71
C THR A 51 -1.75 9.71 0.47
N GLN A 52 -1.62 10.60 -0.51
CA GLN A 52 -2.05 10.34 -1.87
C GLN A 52 -0.83 9.96 -2.70
N ASP A 53 -0.93 8.81 -3.33
CA ASP A 53 0.18 8.17 -4.00
C ASP A 53 -0.13 7.98 -5.48
N VAL A 54 0.92 8.06 -6.30
CA VAL A 54 0.93 7.62 -7.69
C VAL A 54 1.94 6.49 -7.80
N TRP A 55 1.48 5.33 -8.26
CA TRP A 55 2.30 4.16 -8.56
C TRP A 55 2.45 4.04 -10.06
N ILE A 56 3.69 3.92 -10.51
CA ILE A 56 4.08 3.71 -11.90
C ILE A 56 4.65 2.30 -11.98
N TRP A 57 4.02 1.47 -12.80
CA TRP A 57 4.38 0.08 -12.97
C TRP A 57 5.44 -0.04 -14.07
N ASP A 58 6.56 -0.70 -13.76
CA ASP A 58 7.62 -0.90 -14.73
C ASP A 58 7.26 -2.09 -15.63
N ASN A 59 7.04 -1.82 -16.92
CA ASN A 59 6.67 -2.82 -17.93
C ASN A 59 5.44 -3.66 -17.52
N PRO A 60 4.27 -3.03 -17.29
CA PRO A 60 3.07 -3.76 -16.90
C PRO A 60 2.65 -4.74 -18.02
N PRO A 61 2.01 -5.88 -17.69
CA PRO A 61 1.49 -6.80 -18.68
C PRO A 61 0.50 -6.10 -19.63
N GLU A 62 0.34 -6.64 -20.84
CA GLU A 62 -0.61 -6.07 -21.81
C GLU A 62 -2.01 -5.93 -21.20
N GLY A 63 -2.60 -4.76 -21.37
CA GLY A 63 -3.92 -4.43 -20.83
C GLY A 63 -3.93 -3.96 -19.38
N PHE A 64 -2.82 -4.01 -18.62
CA PHE A 64 -2.74 -3.37 -17.31
C PHE A 64 -2.48 -1.86 -17.44
N PRO A 65 -2.98 -1.03 -16.51
CA PRO A 65 -2.67 0.39 -16.54
C PRO A 65 -1.19 0.63 -16.21
N ALA A 66 -0.57 1.59 -16.91
CA ALA A 66 0.82 1.97 -16.66
C ALA A 66 1.02 2.71 -15.32
N ALA A 67 -0.04 3.32 -14.80
CA ALA A 67 -0.02 3.97 -13.51
C ALA A 67 -1.37 3.80 -12.80
N SER A 68 -1.32 3.80 -11.47
CA SER A 68 -2.49 3.77 -10.59
C SER A 68 -2.32 4.80 -9.47
N THR A 69 -3.43 5.25 -8.89
CA THR A 69 -3.39 6.13 -7.72
C THR A 69 -3.81 5.34 -6.49
N ALA A 70 -3.26 5.70 -5.34
CA ALA A 70 -3.66 5.08 -4.09
C ALA A 70 -3.83 6.13 -2.99
N THR A 71 -4.71 5.81 -2.04
CA THR A 71 -4.75 6.51 -0.76
C THR A 71 -4.26 5.56 0.32
N CYS A 72 -3.15 5.92 0.96
CA CYS A 72 -2.55 5.12 2.01
C CYS A 72 -2.76 5.77 3.38
N ASN A 73 -3.06 4.93 4.37
CA ASN A 73 -3.06 5.30 5.77
C ASN A 73 -1.88 4.62 6.44
N GLN A 74 -0.96 5.41 6.97
CA GLN A 74 0.28 4.96 7.59
C GLN A 74 0.23 5.24 9.09
N TYR A 75 0.78 4.33 9.88
CA TYR A 75 0.85 4.39 11.33
C TYR A 75 2.29 4.13 11.73
N ILE A 76 2.97 5.14 12.24
CA ILE A 76 4.41 5.10 12.54
C ILE A 76 4.59 5.35 14.03
N ALA A 77 5.28 4.42 14.70
CA ALA A 77 5.59 4.52 16.11
C ALA A 77 6.95 5.16 16.33
N PHE A 78 7.01 6.10 17.26
CA PHE A 78 8.23 6.76 17.72
C PHE A 78 8.41 6.51 19.23
N GLY A 79 9.65 6.27 19.63
CA GLY A 79 10.05 6.15 21.04
C GLY A 79 10.54 7.49 21.59
N ALA A 80 11.56 7.44 22.45
CA ALA A 80 12.19 8.64 23.00
C ALA A 80 13.10 9.38 22.01
N THR A 81 13.41 8.77 20.86
CA THR A 81 14.21 9.39 19.79
C THR A 81 13.33 9.68 18.56
N PRO A 82 13.73 10.63 17.69
CA PRO A 82 13.01 10.92 16.45
C PRO A 82 13.06 9.80 15.40
N GLN A 83 13.70 8.67 15.68
CA GLN A 83 13.77 7.55 14.76
C GLN A 83 12.51 6.68 14.91
N PRO A 84 11.83 6.30 13.80
CA PRO A 84 10.76 5.32 13.87
C PRO A 84 11.24 4.01 14.50
N ILE A 85 10.46 3.47 15.45
CA ILE A 85 10.71 2.15 16.06
C ILE A 85 9.90 1.04 15.38
N GLY A 86 9.01 1.41 14.46
CA GLY A 86 8.22 0.50 13.65
C GLY A 86 7.02 1.23 13.04
N GLY A 87 6.28 0.52 12.19
CA GLY A 87 5.01 1.02 11.68
C GLY A 87 4.41 0.13 10.61
N THR A 88 3.18 0.47 10.23
CA THR A 88 2.40 -0.28 9.25
C THR A 88 1.57 0.68 8.41
N PHE A 89 1.11 0.22 7.26
CA PHE A 89 0.21 0.99 6.42
C PHE A 89 -0.75 0.11 5.65
N VAL A 90 -1.85 0.72 5.22
CA VAL A 90 -2.81 0.14 4.28
C VAL A 90 -3.00 1.13 3.14
N CYS A 91 -2.81 0.66 1.91
CA CYS A 91 -3.00 1.41 0.68
C CYS A 91 -4.19 0.85 -0.10
N ARG A 92 -5.08 1.75 -0.53
CA ARG A 92 -6.28 1.41 -1.29
C ARG A 92 -6.22 2.09 -2.64
N SER A 93 -6.48 1.34 -3.70
CA SER A 93 -6.48 1.86 -5.06
C SER A 93 -7.71 1.36 -5.81
N VAL A 94 -8.23 2.23 -6.67
CA VAL A 94 -9.13 1.87 -7.78
C VAL A 94 -8.44 2.37 -9.03
N ASP A 95 -8.11 1.47 -9.94
CA ASP A 95 -7.42 1.82 -11.17
C ASP A 95 -8.38 2.43 -12.22
N PRO A 96 -7.87 2.95 -13.35
CA PRO A 96 -8.72 3.55 -14.38
C PRO A 96 -9.76 2.62 -15.01
N ASP A 97 -9.56 1.30 -14.92
CA ASP A 97 -10.50 0.28 -15.42
C ASP A 97 -11.56 -0.09 -14.37
N GLY A 98 -11.43 0.43 -13.14
CA GLY A 98 -12.31 0.16 -12.01
C GLY A 98 -11.91 -1.04 -11.16
N ASP A 99 -10.73 -1.64 -11.43
CA ASP A 99 -10.24 -2.75 -10.63
C ASP A 99 -9.67 -2.21 -9.30
N VAL A 100 -10.04 -2.89 -8.22
CA VAL A 100 -9.63 -2.53 -6.85
C VAL A 100 -8.40 -3.30 -6.43
N THR A 101 -7.47 -2.64 -5.73
CA THR A 101 -6.40 -3.29 -4.97
C THR A 101 -6.34 -2.77 -3.53
N LEU A 102 -6.01 -3.69 -2.62
CA LEU A 102 -5.75 -3.44 -1.21
C LEU A 102 -4.39 -4.03 -0.84
N ASN A 103 -3.45 -3.14 -0.53
CA ASN A 103 -2.11 -3.50 -0.13
C ASN A 103 -1.91 -3.13 1.34
N THR A 104 -1.23 -3.99 2.09
CA THR A 104 -0.79 -3.69 3.46
C THR A 104 0.72 -3.80 3.51
N GLY A 105 1.35 -3.09 4.43
CA GLY A 105 2.78 -3.24 4.64
C GLY A 105 3.25 -2.91 6.04
N ALA A 106 4.50 -3.27 6.31
CA ALA A 106 5.20 -2.98 7.54
C ALA A 106 6.58 -2.40 7.23
N PHE A 107 6.91 -1.28 7.89
CA PHE A 107 8.25 -0.68 7.80
C PHE A 107 9.27 -1.58 8.50
N GLN A 108 10.42 -1.74 7.87
CA GLN A 108 11.53 -2.56 8.35
C GLN A 108 12.61 -1.69 8.99
N PRO A 109 13.43 -2.24 9.90
CA PRO A 109 14.50 -1.48 10.56
C PRO A 109 15.55 -0.89 9.61
N ASP A 110 15.70 -1.44 8.41
CA ASP A 110 16.63 -0.98 7.37
C ASP A 110 16.08 0.17 6.51
N GLY A 111 14.89 0.68 6.85
CA GLY A 111 14.20 1.74 6.12
C GLY A 111 13.44 1.27 4.87
N SER A 112 13.36 -0.05 4.63
CA SER A 112 12.47 -0.62 3.62
C SER A 112 11.05 -0.85 4.18
N ALA A 113 10.14 -1.28 3.33
CA ALA A 113 8.81 -1.76 3.70
C ALA A 113 8.54 -3.09 3.01
N MET A 114 8.05 -4.07 3.76
CA MET A 114 7.45 -5.27 3.16
C MET A 114 5.99 -4.94 2.84
N ILE A 115 5.61 -5.07 1.58
CA ILE A 115 4.27 -4.79 1.06
C ILE A 115 3.66 -6.10 0.59
N THR A 116 2.38 -6.33 0.88
CA THR A 116 1.63 -7.48 0.39
C THR A 116 0.28 -7.04 -0.14
N SER A 117 -0.09 -7.53 -1.32
CA SER A 117 -1.45 -7.40 -1.85
C SER A 117 -2.34 -8.43 -1.15
N ILE A 118 -3.29 -7.95 -0.36
CA ILE A 118 -4.14 -8.82 0.48
C ILE A 118 -5.53 -9.04 -0.12
N ALA A 119 -5.95 -8.16 -1.02
CA ALA A 119 -7.17 -8.32 -1.79
C ALA A 119 -7.08 -7.53 -3.08
N ALA A 120 -7.61 -8.09 -4.16
CA ALA A 120 -7.67 -7.43 -5.44
C ALA A 120 -8.81 -8.02 -6.30
N THR A 121 -9.19 -7.28 -7.34
CA THR A 121 -10.22 -7.68 -8.31
C THR A 121 -9.68 -7.54 -9.74
N GLY A 122 -10.46 -8.06 -10.69
CA GLY A 122 -10.14 -7.97 -12.12
C GLY A 122 -8.73 -8.47 -12.44
N LYS A 123 -7.96 -7.67 -13.18
CA LYS A 123 -6.61 -8.01 -13.64
C LYS A 123 -5.65 -8.23 -12.48
N TRP A 124 -5.86 -7.53 -11.36
CA TRP A 124 -5.02 -7.60 -10.17
C TRP A 124 -5.32 -8.81 -9.27
N ALA A 125 -6.41 -9.54 -9.48
CA ALA A 125 -6.79 -10.68 -8.64
C ALA A 125 -5.70 -11.77 -8.57
N ALA A 126 -4.94 -11.94 -9.65
CA ALA A 126 -3.84 -12.91 -9.70
C ALA A 126 -2.61 -12.50 -8.87
N TYR A 127 -2.55 -11.25 -8.41
CA TYR A 127 -1.50 -10.70 -7.55
C TYR A 127 -1.86 -10.75 -6.06
N VAL A 128 -3.01 -11.31 -5.67
CA VAL A 128 -3.31 -11.53 -4.25
C VAL A 128 -2.27 -12.48 -3.65
N GLY A 129 -1.66 -12.07 -2.54
CA GLY A 129 -0.54 -12.74 -1.89
C GLY A 129 0.83 -12.36 -2.43
N ALA A 130 0.92 -11.65 -3.56
CA ALA A 130 2.19 -11.12 -4.04
C ALA A 130 2.75 -10.09 -3.06
N SER A 131 4.09 -10.03 -2.97
CA SER A 131 4.78 -9.15 -2.04
C SER A 131 5.94 -8.40 -2.71
N TRP A 132 6.25 -7.23 -2.16
CA TRP A 132 7.27 -6.30 -2.65
C TRP A 132 8.08 -5.72 -1.50
N ILE A 133 9.33 -5.38 -1.78
CA ILE A 133 10.16 -4.51 -0.95
C ILE A 133 10.05 -3.09 -1.48
N GLY A 134 9.38 -2.24 -0.72
CA GLY A 134 9.36 -0.79 -0.92
C GLY A 134 10.57 -0.12 -0.29
N LYS A 135 11.14 0.91 -0.92
CA LYS A 135 12.21 1.72 -0.32
C LYS A 135 12.10 3.18 -0.76
N THR A 136 12.09 4.09 0.21
CA THR A 136 12.19 5.52 -0.06
C THR A 136 13.57 5.83 -0.63
N THR A 137 13.61 6.48 -1.78
CA THR A 137 14.84 6.87 -2.48
C THR A 137 15.10 8.36 -2.39
N ILE A 138 14.06 9.20 -2.34
CA ILE A 138 14.17 10.65 -2.28
C ILE A 138 13.11 11.21 -1.32
N GLN A 139 13.51 12.17 -0.50
CA GLN A 139 12.61 13.07 0.21
C GLN A 139 12.43 14.34 -0.63
N ALA A 140 11.29 14.43 -1.31
CA ALA A 140 10.93 15.51 -2.24
C ALA A 140 10.26 16.68 -1.49
N GLY A 141 10.95 17.19 -0.47
CA GLY A 141 10.44 18.21 0.45
C GLY A 141 9.90 17.62 1.75
N GLU A 142 9.13 18.42 2.50
CA GLU A 142 8.62 18.04 3.83
C GLU A 142 7.55 16.95 3.78
N ASN A 143 6.69 16.98 2.75
CA ASN A 143 5.52 16.10 2.63
C ASN A 143 5.62 15.10 1.46
N GLY A 144 6.66 15.19 0.64
CA GLY A 144 6.79 14.43 -0.60
C GLY A 144 7.84 13.34 -0.49
N THR A 145 7.50 12.13 -0.91
CA THR A 145 8.45 11.01 -1.01
C THR A 145 8.48 10.48 -2.44
N VAL A 146 9.64 9.96 -2.85
CA VAL A 146 9.78 9.09 -4.02
C VAL A 146 10.34 7.76 -3.53
N TYR A 147 9.79 6.66 -4.04
CA TYR A 147 10.16 5.31 -3.64
C TYR A 147 10.14 4.35 -4.82
N THR A 148 10.83 3.23 -4.65
CA THR A 148 10.75 2.06 -5.54
C THR A 148 10.04 0.93 -4.81
N PHE A 149 9.42 0.02 -5.56
CA PHE A 149 8.93 -1.25 -5.03
C PHE A 149 9.33 -2.40 -5.97
N THR A 150 10.01 -3.39 -5.41
CA THR A 150 10.55 -4.53 -6.17
C THR A 150 9.92 -5.82 -5.66
N PRO A 151 9.43 -6.72 -6.51
CA PRO A 151 8.81 -7.95 -6.07
C PRO A 151 9.81 -8.86 -5.35
N THR A 152 9.33 -9.63 -4.36
CA THR A 152 10.20 -10.40 -3.45
C THR A 152 10.62 -11.78 -3.92
N ASN A 153 10.06 -12.30 -5.03
CA ASN A 153 10.29 -13.64 -5.63
C ASN A 153 10.88 -14.72 -4.71
#